data_AF-A0A2H0S6E7-F1
#
_entry.id   AF-A0A2H0S6E7-F1
#
_cell.length_a   1.000
_cell.length_b   1.000
_cell.length_c   1.000
_cell.angle_alpha   90.00
_cell.angle_beta   90.00
_cell.angle_gamma   90.00
#
_symmetry.space_group_name_H-M   'P 1'
#
loop_
_entity.id
_entity.type
_entity.pdbx_description
1 polymer ?
#
loop_
_entity_poly.entity_id
_entity_poly.type
_entity_poly.pdbx_seq_one_letter_code
_entity_poly.pdbx_strand_id
1 'polypeptide(L)'
;MKPDETLPEGDENTQSEAEVPTEETAAWYAPYIEAGRQSGVIRGEEFEEVETARQRKEAELLRRREAKEVSPHDFDLNFIFRLNEIDVPLTRKDLVHETGNQAVVITREKLEEISELSSNYGDGRDLGYVDFIHVSGERRLIESEDIREGDVLILYPEELGDEEKT
;
A
#
# COMPACT_ATOMS: atom_id res chain seq x y z
N MET A 1 -49.64 -14.41 25.76
CA MET A 1 -48.46 -13.53 25.88
C MET A 1 -47.27 -14.43 26.12
N LYS A 2 -46.17 -14.14 25.41
CA LYS A 2 -44.98 -15.00 25.21
C LYS A 2 -44.18 -15.21 26.50
N PRO A 3 -43.39 -16.30 26.60
CA PRO A 3 -42.61 -16.64 27.79
C PRO A 3 -41.35 -15.79 27.93
N ASP A 4 -40.90 -15.76 29.19
CA ASP A 4 -39.65 -15.26 29.73
C ASP A 4 -38.46 -16.02 29.11
N GLU A 5 -37.55 -15.32 28.43
CA GLU A 5 -36.27 -15.86 27.96
C GLU A 5 -35.14 -15.13 28.68
N THR A 6 -34.63 -15.77 29.73
CA THR A 6 -33.34 -15.48 30.35
C THR A 6 -32.23 -16.02 29.43
N LEU A 7 -31.35 -15.15 28.94
CA LEU A 7 -30.11 -15.56 28.27
C LEU A 7 -28.97 -15.63 29.31
N PRO A 8 -28.10 -16.65 29.26
CA PRO A 8 -26.98 -16.79 30.17
C PRO A 8 -25.82 -15.85 29.80
N GLU A 9 -25.15 -15.34 30.84
CA GLU A 9 -23.83 -14.69 30.77
C GLU A 9 -22.78 -15.70 30.28
N GLY A 10 -22.07 -15.36 29.21
CA GLY A 10 -20.92 -16.10 28.71
C GLY A 10 -19.66 -15.26 28.82
N ASP A 11 -18.85 -15.57 29.83
CA ASP A 11 -17.41 -15.27 29.87
C ASP A 11 -16.72 -16.00 28.73
N GLU A 12 -16.07 -15.33 27.78
CA GLU A 12 -14.92 -15.90 27.06
C GLU A 12 -13.87 -14.83 26.73
N ASN A 13 -12.80 -14.92 27.52
CA ASN A 13 -11.45 -14.45 27.23
C ASN A 13 -10.92 -15.19 25.99
N THR A 14 -10.75 -14.49 24.87
CA THR A 14 -10.06 -15.06 23.69
C THR A 14 -8.93 -14.13 23.28
N GLN A 15 -7.73 -14.47 23.75
CA GLN A 15 -6.48 -14.06 23.13
C GLN A 15 -6.48 -14.63 21.70
N SER A 16 -6.51 -13.80 20.67
CA SER A 16 -6.30 -14.28 19.30
C SER A 16 -4.79 -14.49 19.10
N GLU A 17 -4.34 -15.73 19.30
CA GLU A 17 -3.05 -16.19 18.83
C GLU A 17 -3.01 -16.04 17.31
N ALA A 18 -1.95 -15.40 16.80
CA ALA A 18 -1.69 -15.32 15.37
C ALA A 18 -1.46 -16.74 14.83
N GLU A 19 -2.38 -17.23 14.01
CA GLU A 19 -2.26 -18.55 13.38
C GLU A 19 -1.07 -18.54 12.42
N VAL A 20 -0.05 -19.34 12.75
CA VAL A 20 1.05 -19.68 11.84
C VAL A 20 0.46 -20.47 10.66
N PRO A 21 0.78 -20.13 9.39
CA PRO A 21 0.22 -20.84 8.24
C PRO A 21 0.51 -22.33 8.31
N THR A 22 -0.52 -23.16 8.18
CA THR A 22 -0.41 -24.62 8.22
C THR A 22 0.11 -25.19 6.90
N GLU A 23 0.69 -26.40 6.92
CA GLU A 23 1.18 -27.13 5.72
C GLU A 23 0.14 -27.24 4.60
N GLU A 24 -1.15 -27.15 4.93
CA GLU A 24 -2.26 -27.21 3.97
C GLU A 24 -2.36 -25.94 3.10
N THR A 25 -2.08 -24.75 3.66
CA THR A 25 -2.01 -23.51 2.87
C THR A 25 -0.80 -23.49 1.93
N ALA A 26 0.32 -24.09 2.33
CA ALA A 26 1.51 -24.23 1.49
C ALA A 26 1.27 -25.16 0.29
N ALA A 27 0.44 -26.20 0.46
CA ALA A 27 0.12 -27.15 -0.62
C ALA A 27 -0.76 -26.54 -1.73
N TRP A 28 -1.54 -25.50 -1.43
CA TRP A 28 -2.42 -24.85 -2.42
C TRP A 28 -1.64 -24.00 -3.44
N TYR A 29 -0.48 -23.46 -3.05
CA TYR A 29 0.37 -22.63 -3.92
C TYR A 29 1.42 -23.42 -4.72
N ALA A 30 1.69 -24.67 -4.35
CA ALA A 30 2.70 -25.52 -4.99
C ALA A 30 2.59 -25.60 -6.53
N PRO A 31 1.41 -25.80 -7.15
CA PRO A 31 1.32 -25.89 -8.62
C PRO A 31 1.52 -24.55 -9.35
N TYR A 32 1.31 -23.41 -8.68
CA TYR A 32 1.51 -22.07 -9.29
C TYR A 32 2.99 -21.69 -9.32
N ILE A 33 3.74 -22.05 -8.28
CA ILE A 33 5.21 -21.91 -8.25
C ILE A 33 5.86 -22.76 -9.35
N GLU A 34 5.35 -23.96 -9.56
CA GLU A 34 5.90 -24.90 -10.54
C GLU A 34 5.62 -24.50 -12.00
N ALA A 35 4.47 -23.85 -12.26
CA ALA A 35 4.14 -23.29 -13.57
C ALA A 35 5.03 -22.09 -13.97
N GLY A 36 5.41 -21.24 -13.00
CA GLY A 36 6.37 -20.15 -13.21
C GLY A 36 7.78 -20.64 -13.55
N ARG A 37 8.19 -21.78 -12.99
CA ARG A 37 9.50 -22.41 -13.23
C ARG A 37 9.65 -22.97 -14.64
N GLN A 38 8.54 -23.37 -15.29
CA GLN A 38 8.56 -23.98 -16.63
C GLN A 38 8.61 -22.97 -17.78
N SER A 39 8.29 -21.69 -17.56
CA SER A 39 8.22 -20.70 -18.64
C SER A 39 9.56 -20.08 -19.01
N GLY A 40 10.60 -20.20 -18.17
CA GLY A 40 11.97 -19.82 -18.52
C GLY A 40 12.21 -18.34 -18.87
N VAL A 41 11.25 -17.45 -18.62
CA VAL A 41 11.36 -16.02 -18.99
C VAL A 41 11.85 -15.14 -17.86
N ILE A 42 12.02 -15.68 -16.65
CA ILE A 42 12.50 -14.86 -15.52
C ILE A 42 13.57 -15.58 -14.71
N ARG A 43 14.70 -14.89 -14.49
CA ARG A 43 15.75 -15.31 -13.57
C ARG A 43 15.15 -15.37 -12.18
N GLY A 44 14.87 -16.58 -11.69
CA GLY A 44 14.15 -16.82 -10.44
C GLY A 44 14.66 -16.07 -9.20
N GLU A 45 15.93 -15.65 -9.20
CA GLU A 45 16.52 -14.88 -8.10
C GLU A 45 15.96 -13.44 -7.99
N GLU A 46 15.67 -12.78 -9.11
CA GLU A 46 15.20 -11.38 -9.13
C GLU A 46 13.72 -11.29 -8.72
N PHE A 47 12.92 -12.30 -9.09
CA PHE A 47 11.52 -12.42 -8.68
C PHE A 47 11.39 -12.77 -7.20
N GLU A 48 12.21 -13.71 -6.70
CA GLU A 48 12.24 -14.02 -5.26
C GLU A 48 12.65 -12.80 -4.43
N GLU A 49 13.59 -11.97 -4.89
CA GLU A 49 13.99 -10.73 -4.20
C GLU A 49 12.86 -9.70 -4.13
N VAL A 50 12.15 -9.45 -5.24
CA VAL A 50 11.05 -8.47 -5.28
C VAL A 50 9.85 -8.94 -4.47
N GLU A 51 9.46 -10.21 -4.59
CA GLU A 51 8.36 -10.77 -3.81
C GLU A 51 8.67 -10.70 -2.31
N THR A 52 9.92 -10.98 -1.92
CA THR A 52 10.37 -10.83 -0.54
C THR A 52 10.36 -9.37 -0.08
N ALA A 53 10.73 -8.42 -0.95
CA ALA A 53 10.72 -6.99 -0.62
C ALA A 53 9.30 -6.46 -0.41
N ARG A 54 8.37 -6.82 -1.30
CA ARG A 54 6.95 -6.48 -1.18
C ARG A 54 6.34 -7.08 0.09
N GLN A 55 6.53 -8.37 0.33
CA GLN A 55 6.02 -9.03 1.53
C GLN A 55 6.53 -8.37 2.82
N ARG A 56 7.79 -7.93 2.86
CA ARG A 56 8.34 -7.18 3.99
C ARG A 56 7.66 -5.82 4.19
N LYS A 57 7.43 -5.07 3.11
CA LYS A 57 6.75 -3.76 3.16
C LYS A 57 5.30 -3.91 3.63
N GLU A 58 4.58 -4.90 3.11
CA GLU A 58 3.20 -5.19 3.49
C GLU A 58 3.09 -5.71 4.93
N ALA A 59 4.02 -6.55 5.38
CA ALA A 59 4.09 -7.01 6.76
C ALA A 59 4.38 -5.86 7.74
N GLU A 60 5.27 -4.93 7.37
CA GLU A 60 5.53 -3.73 8.18
C GLU A 60 4.30 -2.81 8.26
N LEU A 61 3.59 -2.62 7.14
CA LEU A 61 2.34 -1.86 7.12
C LEU A 61 1.29 -2.49 8.05
N LEU A 62 1.13 -3.82 8.01
CA LEU A 62 0.24 -4.54 8.90
C LEU A 62 0.64 -4.35 10.38
N ARG A 63 1.92 -4.52 10.71
CA ARG A 63 2.45 -4.31 12.07
C ARG A 63 2.12 -2.91 12.59
N ARG A 64 2.27 -1.88 11.76
CA ARG A 64 1.98 -0.49 12.13
C ARG A 64 0.49 -0.23 12.32
N ARG A 65 -0.37 -0.87 11.52
CA ARG A 65 -1.83 -0.82 11.68
C ARG A 65 -2.27 -1.47 13.00
N GLU A 66 -1.70 -2.63 13.34
CA GLU A 66 -1.97 -3.31 14.62
C GLU A 66 -1.49 -2.47 15.83
N ALA A 67 -0.36 -1.79 15.69
CA ALA A 67 0.16 -0.84 16.67
C ALA A 67 -0.62 0.49 16.73
N LYS A 68 -1.60 0.70 15.82
CA LYS A 68 -2.37 1.94 15.66
C LYS A 68 -1.51 3.18 15.34
N GLU A 69 -0.32 2.96 14.79
CA GLU A 69 0.56 4.03 14.29
C GLU A 69 0.04 4.58 12.94
N VAL A 70 -0.59 3.70 12.15
CA VAL A 70 -1.20 3.98 10.85
C VAL A 70 -2.64 3.47 10.84
N SER A 71 -3.52 4.18 10.15
CA SER A 71 -4.92 3.84 9.94
C SER A 71 -5.04 2.51 9.17
N PRO A 72 -6.07 1.68 9.45
CA PRO A 72 -6.38 0.53 8.60
C PRO A 72 -6.83 0.93 7.19
N HIS A 73 -7.12 2.21 6.95
CA HIS A 73 -7.52 2.74 5.65
C HIS A 73 -6.37 3.47 4.98
N ASP A 74 -6.14 3.13 3.72
CA ASP A 74 -5.15 3.79 2.88
C ASP A 74 -5.62 5.18 2.42
N PHE A 75 -4.65 6.01 2.06
CA PHE A 75 -4.88 7.33 1.52
C PHE A 75 -5.60 7.26 0.16
N ASP A 76 -6.49 8.23 -0.10
CA ASP A 76 -7.26 8.28 -1.35
C ASP A 76 -6.36 8.67 -2.54
N LEU A 77 -6.10 7.71 -3.43
CA LEU A 77 -5.29 7.95 -4.63
C LEU A 77 -5.91 9.00 -5.57
N ASN A 78 -7.24 9.20 -5.56
CA ASN A 78 -7.85 10.28 -6.34
C ASN A 78 -7.45 11.67 -5.82
N PHE A 79 -7.08 11.78 -4.55
CA PHE A 79 -6.53 13.02 -4.01
C PHE A 79 -5.13 13.30 -4.59
N ILE A 80 -4.28 12.28 -4.73
CA ILE A 80 -2.96 12.40 -5.38
C ILE A 80 -3.11 12.94 -6.81
N PHE A 81 -4.09 12.45 -7.58
CA PHE A 81 -4.29 12.97 -8.94
C PHE A 81 -4.70 14.43 -8.96
N ARG A 82 -5.60 14.84 -8.07
CA ARG A 82 -6.01 16.24 -7.96
C ARG A 82 -4.85 17.15 -7.58
N LEU A 83 -3.94 16.66 -6.72
CA LEU A 83 -2.71 17.38 -6.37
C LEU A 83 -1.79 17.55 -7.59
N ASN A 84 -1.57 16.48 -8.36
CA ASN A 84 -0.78 16.52 -9.58
C ASN A 84 -1.39 17.48 -10.63
N GLU A 85 -2.71 17.48 -10.80
CA GLU A 85 -3.43 18.36 -11.75
C GLU A 85 -3.17 19.85 -11.49
N ILE A 86 -2.95 20.24 -10.23
CA ILE A 86 -2.73 21.61 -9.79
C ILE A 86 -1.26 21.91 -9.44
N ASP A 87 -0.34 20.97 -9.70
CA ASP A 87 1.10 21.09 -9.42
C ASP A 87 1.40 21.40 -7.93
N VAL A 88 0.69 20.72 -7.02
CA VAL A 88 0.92 20.82 -5.58
C VAL A 88 1.45 19.48 -5.07
N PRO A 89 2.59 19.45 -4.34
CA PRO A 89 3.13 18.22 -3.79
C PRO A 89 2.28 17.73 -2.61
N LEU A 90 2.21 16.41 -2.45
CA LEU A 90 1.68 15.75 -1.27
C LEU A 90 2.53 16.09 -0.04
N THR A 91 1.89 16.43 1.07
CA THR A 91 2.54 16.79 2.33
C THR A 91 2.08 15.91 3.48
N ARG A 92 2.81 15.95 4.60
CA ARG A 92 2.41 15.19 5.80
C ARG A 92 0.99 15.52 6.27
N LYS A 93 0.60 16.79 6.25
CA LYS A 93 -0.74 17.24 6.68
C LYS A 93 -1.87 16.57 5.92
N ASP A 94 -1.66 16.24 4.64
CA ASP A 94 -2.68 15.61 3.81
C ASP A 94 -3.01 14.20 4.32
N LEU A 95 -2.01 13.48 4.86
CA LEU A 95 -2.17 12.11 5.35
C LEU A 95 -2.72 12.04 6.79
N VAL A 96 -2.89 13.18 7.47
CA VAL A 96 -3.43 13.21 8.84
C VAL A 96 -4.95 13.32 8.77
N HIS A 97 -5.65 12.20 9.02
CA HIS A 97 -7.12 12.14 9.00
C HIS A 97 -7.70 11.94 10.41
N GLU A 98 -8.99 12.26 10.60
CA GLU A 98 -9.70 12.07 11.88
C GLU A 98 -9.77 10.59 12.32
N THR A 99 -9.66 9.67 11.36
CA THR A 99 -9.63 8.21 11.58
C THR A 99 -8.21 7.67 11.77
N GLY A 100 -7.21 8.54 11.86
CA GLY A 100 -5.80 8.21 12.03
C GLY A 100 -4.94 8.58 10.83
N ASN A 101 -3.64 8.50 11.04
CA ASN A 101 -2.59 8.73 10.05
C ASN A 101 -2.70 7.71 8.91
N GLN A 102 -2.93 8.13 7.67
CA GLN A 102 -3.06 7.23 6.52
C GLN A 102 -1.73 7.04 5.80
N ALA A 103 -1.48 5.85 5.27
CA ALA A 103 -0.35 5.59 4.37
C ALA A 103 -0.80 5.68 2.91
N VAL A 104 0.07 6.16 2.04
CA VAL A 104 -0.11 5.97 0.59
C VAL A 104 0.40 4.58 0.26
N VAL A 105 -0.42 3.76 -0.38
CA VAL A 105 -0.05 2.42 -0.87
C VAL A 105 -0.39 2.37 -2.35
N ILE A 106 0.62 2.23 -3.20
CA ILE A 106 0.43 2.24 -4.65
C ILE A 106 1.42 1.32 -5.35
N THR A 107 0.94 0.58 -6.36
CA THR A 107 1.79 -0.30 -7.17
C THR A 107 2.21 0.39 -8.46
N ARG A 108 3.21 -0.18 -9.11
CA ARG A 108 3.67 0.25 -10.44
C ARG A 108 2.53 0.32 -11.45
N GLU A 109 1.76 -0.77 -11.56
CA GLU A 109 0.70 -0.93 -12.56
C GLU A 109 -0.39 0.12 -12.36
N LYS A 110 -0.61 0.54 -11.11
CA LYS A 110 -1.59 1.58 -10.83
C LYS A 110 -1.15 2.93 -11.41
N LEU A 111 0.12 3.32 -11.21
CA LEU A 111 0.69 4.54 -11.79
C LEU A 111 0.68 4.50 -13.32
N GLU A 112 1.00 3.35 -13.92
CA GLU A 112 0.92 3.15 -15.39
C GLU A 112 -0.52 3.32 -15.90
N GLU A 113 -1.52 2.73 -15.23
CA GLU A 113 -2.94 2.91 -15.59
C GLU A 113 -3.33 4.40 -15.60
N ILE A 114 -2.88 5.17 -14.62
CA ILE A 114 -3.16 6.61 -14.51
C ILE A 114 -2.44 7.41 -15.60
N SER A 115 -1.19 7.09 -15.88
CA SER A 115 -0.41 7.72 -16.95
C SER A 115 -1.08 7.50 -18.32
N GLU A 116 -1.53 6.27 -18.61
CA GLU A 116 -2.26 5.96 -19.83
C GLU A 116 -3.60 6.70 -19.92
N LEU A 117 -4.35 6.77 -18.82
CA LEU A 117 -5.63 7.48 -18.76
C LEU A 117 -5.45 8.99 -18.97
N SER A 118 -4.48 9.61 -18.30
CA SER A 118 -4.20 11.06 -18.37
C SER A 118 -3.68 11.49 -19.75
N SER A 119 -2.86 10.66 -20.39
CA SER A 119 -2.39 10.88 -21.76
C SER A 119 -3.52 11.04 -22.79
N ASN A 120 -4.71 10.49 -22.51
CA ASN A 120 -5.88 10.60 -23.36
C ASN A 120 -6.70 11.90 -23.16
N TYR A 121 -6.43 12.70 -22.14
CA TYR A 121 -7.19 13.93 -21.82
C TYR A 121 -6.80 15.17 -22.65
N GLY A 122 -5.86 15.03 -23.59
CA GLY A 122 -5.62 16.02 -24.66
C GLY A 122 -4.84 17.28 -24.24
N ASP A 123 -4.53 17.46 -22.95
CA ASP A 123 -3.60 18.49 -22.48
C ASP A 123 -2.14 17.99 -22.44
N GLY A 124 -1.92 16.70 -22.69
CA GLY A 124 -0.60 16.07 -22.79
C GLY A 124 0.13 15.96 -21.46
N ARG A 125 -0.53 16.20 -20.33
CA ARG A 125 0.06 16.02 -19.00
C ARG A 125 -0.05 14.56 -18.58
N ASP A 126 1.08 13.99 -18.20
CA ASP A 126 1.09 12.75 -17.44
C ASP A 126 0.70 13.07 -15.99
N LEU A 127 -0.17 12.27 -15.39
CA LEU A 127 -0.56 12.39 -13.98
C LEU A 127 -0.22 11.11 -13.17
N GLY A 128 0.42 10.13 -13.80
CA GLY A 128 0.81 8.83 -13.25
C GLY A 128 2.10 8.88 -12.42
N TYR A 129 2.20 9.84 -11.50
CA TYR A 129 3.33 9.98 -10.59
C TYR A 129 2.88 10.34 -9.17
N VAL A 130 3.79 10.24 -8.20
CA VAL A 130 3.61 10.76 -6.84
C VAL A 130 4.64 11.85 -6.59
N ASP A 131 4.17 13.10 -6.51
CA ASP A 131 5.00 14.24 -6.11
C ASP A 131 4.73 14.59 -4.64
N PHE A 132 5.78 14.75 -3.85
CA PHE A 132 5.68 14.93 -2.41
C PHE A 132 6.86 15.71 -1.83
N ILE A 133 6.66 16.29 -0.64
CA ILE A 133 7.75 16.83 0.17
C ILE A 133 8.26 15.73 1.09
N HIS A 134 9.54 15.36 0.96
CA HIS A 134 10.21 14.44 1.88
C HIS A 134 10.48 15.13 3.24
N VAL A 135 10.62 14.36 4.33
CA VAL A 135 10.90 14.88 5.68
C VAL A 135 12.15 15.75 5.77
N SER A 136 13.09 15.61 4.83
CA SER A 136 14.25 16.49 4.72
C SER A 136 13.89 17.93 4.32
N GLY A 137 12.72 18.16 3.72
CA GLY A 137 12.29 19.38 3.04
C GLY A 137 12.55 19.38 1.53
N GLU A 138 13.00 18.25 0.96
CA GLU A 138 13.24 18.11 -0.48
C GLU A 138 11.95 17.70 -1.20
N ARG A 139 11.58 18.38 -2.30
CA ARG A 139 10.51 17.93 -3.19
C ARG A 139 11.01 16.75 -4.04
N ARG A 140 10.26 15.65 -4.04
CA ARG A 140 10.59 14.41 -4.75
C ARG A 140 9.41 13.97 -5.58
N LEU A 141 9.73 13.34 -6.70
CA LEU A 141 8.77 12.78 -7.63
C LEU A 141 9.13 11.30 -7.85
N ILE A 142 8.12 10.44 -7.80
CA ILE A 142 8.24 9.00 -8.08
C ILE A 142 7.29 8.66 -9.22
N GLU A 143 7.84 8.14 -10.32
CA GLU A 143 7.10 7.64 -11.48
C GLU A 143 6.94 6.11 -11.39
N SER A 144 6.16 5.52 -12.30
CA SER A 144 6.02 4.06 -12.37
C SER A 144 7.36 3.35 -12.61
N GLU A 145 8.26 3.97 -13.38
CA GLU A 145 9.58 3.41 -13.70
C GLU A 145 10.49 3.25 -12.47
N ASP A 146 10.26 4.05 -11.42
CA ASP A 146 10.98 3.99 -10.15
C ASP A 146 10.53 2.81 -9.27
N ILE A 147 9.39 2.19 -9.58
CA ILE A 147 8.85 1.03 -8.87
C ILE A 147 9.15 -0.23 -9.67
N ARG A 148 9.80 -1.21 -9.04
CA ARG A 148 10.06 -2.52 -9.66
C ARG A 148 8.72 -3.23 -9.93
N GLU A 149 8.64 -3.96 -11.04
CA GLU A 149 7.46 -4.76 -11.39
C GLU A 149 7.13 -5.75 -10.27
N GLY A 150 5.86 -5.80 -9.85
CA GLY A 150 5.41 -6.64 -8.74
C GLY A 150 5.71 -6.11 -7.33
N ASP A 151 6.43 -4.99 -7.18
CA ASP A 151 6.68 -4.31 -5.90
C ASP A 151 5.59 -3.26 -5.58
N VAL A 152 5.64 -2.71 -4.37
CA VAL A 152 4.73 -1.68 -3.88
C VAL A 152 5.49 -0.49 -3.31
N LEU A 153 5.00 0.73 -3.58
CA LEU A 153 5.38 1.94 -2.88
C LEU A 153 4.46 2.11 -1.67
N ILE A 154 5.06 2.31 -0.50
CA ILE A 154 4.35 2.70 0.72
C ILE A 154 5.01 3.97 1.26
N LEU A 155 4.24 5.05 1.38
CA LEU A 155 4.69 6.28 2.03
C LEU A 155 3.91 6.50 3.34
N TYR A 156 4.64 6.65 4.44
CA TYR A 156 4.10 6.93 5.76
C TYR A 156 4.19 8.43 6.10
N PRO A 157 3.28 8.98 6.92
CA PRO A 157 3.25 10.41 7.21
C PRO A 157 4.55 11.00 7.78
N GLU A 158 5.30 10.22 8.56
CA GLU A 158 6.58 10.64 9.13
C GLU A 158 7.69 10.79 8.08
N GLU A 159 7.56 10.16 6.91
CA GLU A 159 8.49 10.27 5.79
C GLU A 159 8.26 11.54 4.97
N LEU A 160 7.11 12.18 5.14
CA LEU A 160 6.75 13.42 4.46
C LEU A 160 7.11 14.65 5.31
N GLY A 161 7.43 15.76 4.64
CA GLY A 161 7.56 17.09 5.21
C GLY A 161 6.31 17.93 4.98
N ASP A 162 6.32 19.13 5.54
CA ASP A 162 5.21 20.09 5.43
C ASP A 162 5.56 21.30 4.56
N GLU A 163 6.85 21.56 4.35
CA GLU A 163 7.38 22.73 3.66
C GLU A 163 8.67 22.37 2.90
N GLU A 164 8.82 22.92 1.70
CA GLU A 164 10.04 22.81 0.89
C GLU A 164 11.15 23.70 1.47
N LYS A 165 12.36 23.16 1.64
CA LYS A 165 13.53 23.95 2.05
C LYS A 165 14.15 24.60 0.82
N THR A 166 14.08 25.92 0.78
CA THR A 166 14.71 26.78 -0.24
C THR A 166 16.17 27.07 0.06
#